data_AF-A0A957KHQ9-F1
#
_entry.id   AF-A0A957KHQ9-F1
#
_cell.length_a   1.000
_cell.length_b   1.000
_cell.length_c   1.000
_cell.angle_alpha   90.00
_cell.angle_beta   90.00
_cell.angle_gamma   90.00
#
_symmetry.space_group_name_H-M   'P 1'
#
loop_
_entity.id
_entity.type
_entity.pdbx_description
1 polymer ?
#
loop_
_entity_poly.entity_id
_entity_poly.type
_entity_poly.pdbx_seq_one_letter_code
_entity_poly.pdbx_strand_id
1 'polypeptide(L)'
;MRLCFIDYDREMALVATHLNKETGKREIIGVGRLSRDPNIPESEFALLVTDKYQRSGLGTELLRRLIRIGHEQGLETITAYLLPNNNGMRAVSLKLGFSLEFEDGLIHARLPLEQEALA
;
A
#
# COMPACT_ATOMS: atom_id res chain seq x y z
N MET A 1 1.18 23.57 -12.21
CA MET A 1 2.13 22.48 -12.55
C MET A 1 2.80 22.05 -11.27
N ARG A 2 2.42 20.91 -10.69
CA ARG A 2 2.95 20.45 -9.38
C ARG A 2 4.11 19.50 -9.68
N LEU A 3 5.33 19.90 -9.31
CA LEU A 3 6.50 19.01 -9.40
C LEU A 3 6.37 17.93 -8.32
N CYS A 4 6.33 16.66 -8.73
CA CYS A 4 6.41 15.53 -7.82
C CYS A 4 7.87 15.35 -7.38
N PHE A 5 8.22 15.94 -6.25
CA PHE A 5 9.38 15.52 -5.48
C PHE A 5 9.05 14.18 -4.82
N ILE A 6 9.60 13.10 -5.37
CA ILE A 6 9.65 11.81 -4.66
C ILE A 6 10.87 11.92 -3.74
N ASP A 7 10.64 12.43 -2.55
CA ASP A 7 11.63 12.40 -1.48
C ASP A 7 11.65 10.97 -0.93
N TYR A 8 12.75 10.23 -1.13
CA TYR A 8 12.87 8.82 -0.76
C TYR A 8 12.81 8.59 0.76
N ASP A 9 13.00 9.64 1.58
CA ASP A 9 12.75 9.62 3.03
C ASP A 9 11.23 9.70 3.37
N ARG A 10 10.39 10.05 2.39
CA ARG A 10 8.95 10.28 2.57
C ARG A 10 8.09 9.31 1.78
N GLU A 11 8.59 8.73 0.69
CA GLU A 11 7.81 7.85 -0.18
C GLU A 11 8.59 6.58 -0.54
N MET A 12 8.13 5.42 -0.06
CA MET A 12 8.62 4.11 -0.48
C MET A 12 7.76 3.58 -1.62
N ALA A 13 8.37 3.02 -2.67
CA ALA A 13 7.65 2.37 -3.77
C ALA A 13 8.17 0.96 -4.04
N LEU A 14 7.25 -0.01 -4.08
CA LEU A 14 7.49 -1.38 -4.53
C LEU A 14 6.88 -1.58 -5.92
N VAL A 15 7.66 -2.18 -6.82
CA VAL A 15 7.24 -2.45 -8.20
C VAL A 15 7.28 -3.95 -8.44
N ALA A 16 6.15 -4.52 -8.87
CA ALA A 16 6.06 -5.88 -9.34
C ALA A 16 6.26 -5.90 -10.86
N THR A 17 7.23 -6.70 -11.33
CA THR A 17 7.51 -6.86 -12.77
C THR A 17 7.26 -8.28 -13.23
N HIS A 18 6.77 -8.44 -14.46
CA HIS A 18 6.64 -9.72 -15.14
C HIS A 18 7.51 -9.76 -16.39
N LEU A 19 8.19 -10.88 -16.63
CA LEU A 19 8.92 -11.10 -17.88
C LEU A 19 7.95 -11.68 -18.91
N ASN A 20 7.62 -10.88 -19.92
CA ASN A 20 6.84 -11.34 -21.06
C ASN A 20 7.73 -12.27 -21.92
N LYS A 21 7.38 -13.56 -21.97
CA LYS A 21 8.17 -14.58 -22.68
C LYS A 21 8.15 -14.41 -24.21
N GLU A 22 7.14 -13.76 -24.75
CA GLU A 22 7.00 -13.57 -26.21
C GLU A 22 7.83 -12.37 -26.67
N THR A 23 7.83 -11.29 -25.90
CA THR A 23 8.56 -10.05 -26.27
C THR A 23 9.95 -9.96 -25.64
N GLY A 24 10.24 -10.78 -24.63
CA GLY A 24 11.47 -10.74 -23.83
C GLY A 24 11.58 -9.52 -22.90
N LYS A 25 10.53 -8.70 -22.79
CA LYS A 25 10.54 -7.45 -22.02
C LYS A 25 10.00 -7.64 -20.60
N ARG A 26 10.53 -6.87 -19.65
CA ARG A 26 9.94 -6.74 -18.30
C ARG A 26 8.85 -5.68 -18.34
N GLU A 27 7.67 -6.04 -17.89
CA GLU A 27 6.50 -5.17 -17.80
C GLU A 27 6.18 -4.93 -16.32
N ILE A 28 5.84 -3.69 -15.96
CA ILE A 28 5.34 -3.38 -14.63
C ILE A 28 3.88 -3.83 -14.55
N ILE A 29 3.60 -4.76 -13.64
CA ILE A 29 2.26 -5.35 -13.47
C ILE A 29 1.56 -4.87 -12.21
N GLY A 30 2.29 -4.27 -11.28
CA GLY A 30 1.73 -3.62 -10.10
C GLY A 30 2.72 -2.69 -9.41
N VAL A 31 2.19 -1.70 -8.71
CA VAL A 31 2.93 -0.72 -7.93
C VAL A 31 2.24 -0.56 -6.59
N GLY A 32 3.03 -0.59 -5.52
CA GLY A 32 2.60 -0.20 -4.18
C GLY A 32 3.45 0.94 -3.66
N ARG A 33 2.84 1.89 -2.96
CA ARG A 33 3.50 3.02 -2.34
C ARG A 33 3.12 3.16 -0.89
N LEU A 34 4.03 3.66 -0.09
CA LEU A 34 3.82 4.10 1.29
C LEU A 34 4.39 5.51 1.41
N SER A 35 3.53 6.48 1.69
CA SER A 35 3.89 7.90 1.77
C SER A 35 3.65 8.39 3.19
N ARG A 36 4.63 9.07 3.78
CA ARG A 36 4.55 9.65 5.12
C ARG A 36 4.19 11.12 5.05
N ASP A 37 3.15 11.53 5.76
CA ASP A 37 2.88 12.95 5.99
C ASP A 37 3.77 13.43 7.16
N PRO A 38 4.56 14.51 7.00
CA PRO A 38 5.41 15.02 8.07
C PRO A 38 4.63 15.62 9.25
N ASN A 39 3.35 15.95 9.08
CA ASN A 39 2.54 16.65 10.07
C ASN A 39 1.70 15.72 10.94
N ILE A 40 1.53 14.46 10.52
CA ILE A 40 0.75 13.45 11.26
C ILE A 40 1.59 12.17 11.42
N PRO A 41 1.42 11.42 12.51
CA PRO A 41 2.19 10.19 12.77
C PRO A 41 1.75 9.00 11.90
N GLU A 42 0.98 9.24 10.85
CA GLU A 42 0.37 8.23 10.00
C GLU A 42 1.03 8.20 8.62
N SER A 43 1.08 7.02 8.01
CA SER A 43 1.55 6.86 6.63
C SER A 43 0.48 6.23 5.77
N GLU A 44 0.29 6.77 4.58
CA GLU A 44 -0.74 6.34 3.65
C GLU A 44 -0.19 5.35 2.64
N PHE A 45 -0.91 4.26 2.37
CA PHE A 45 -0.57 3.36 1.26
C PHE A 45 -1.44 3.59 0.02
N ALA A 46 -0.84 3.38 -1.15
CA ALA A 46 -1.55 3.34 -2.43
C ALA A 46 -1.11 2.13 -3.26
N LEU A 47 -2.06 1.43 -3.89
CA LEU A 47 -1.79 0.22 -4.68
C LEU A 47 -2.50 0.25 -6.02
N LEU A 48 -1.77 -0.12 -7.07
CA LEU A 48 -2.30 -0.32 -8.41
C LEU A 48 -1.81 -1.67 -8.94
N VAL A 49 -2.73 -2.49 -9.44
CA VAL A 49 -2.43 -3.75 -10.12
C VAL A 49 -3.16 -3.76 -11.45
N THR A 50 -2.41 -4.03 -12.51
CA THR A 50 -2.96 -4.14 -13.87
C THR A 50 -4.05 -5.23 -13.93
N ASP A 51 -5.13 -4.97 -14.68
CA ASP A 51 -6.35 -5.79 -14.65
C ASP A 51 -6.09 -7.29 -14.87
N LYS A 52 -5.17 -7.63 -15.78
CA LYS A 52 -4.76 -9.00 -16.09
C LYS A 52 -4.22 -9.77 -14.87
N TYR A 53 -3.66 -9.06 -13.89
CA TYR A 53 -3.02 -9.64 -12.71
C TYR A 53 -3.78 -9.36 -11.42
N GLN A 54 -4.98 -8.76 -11.49
CA GLN A 54 -5.85 -8.63 -10.32
C GLN A 54 -6.34 -10.00 -9.84
N ARG A 55 -6.72 -10.09 -8.57
CA ARG A 55 -7.18 -11.34 -7.91
C ARG A 55 -6.18 -12.51 -7.90
N SER A 56 -4.93 -12.28 -8.30
CA SER A 56 -3.83 -13.25 -8.24
C SER A 56 -3.14 -13.33 -6.85
N GLY A 57 -3.53 -12.47 -5.91
CA GLY A 57 -2.83 -12.26 -4.64
C GLY A 57 -1.71 -11.21 -4.70
N LEU A 58 -1.40 -10.65 -5.87
CA LEU A 58 -0.32 -9.67 -6.03
C LEU A 58 -0.50 -8.42 -5.15
N GLY A 59 -1.73 -7.86 -5.10
CA GLY A 59 -2.02 -6.70 -4.25
C GLY A 59 -1.82 -6.99 -2.77
N THR A 60 -2.17 -8.21 -2.31
CA THR A 60 -1.92 -8.65 -0.93
C THR A 60 -0.44 -8.74 -0.63
N GLU A 61 0.35 -9.30 -1.55
CA GLU A 61 1.79 -9.43 -1.36
C GLU A 61 2.50 -8.06 -1.36
N LEU A 62 2.11 -7.16 -2.27
CA LEU A 62 2.61 -5.80 -2.27
C LEU A 62 2.28 -5.08 -0.95
N LEU A 63 1.02 -5.13 -0.50
CA LEU A 63 0.64 -4.47 0.75
C LEU A 63 1.36 -5.09 1.97
N ARG A 64 1.47 -6.42 2.03
CA ARG A 64 2.21 -7.12 3.09
C ARG A 64 3.66 -6.63 3.19
N ARG A 65 4.33 -6.45 2.05
CA ARG A 65 5.72 -5.95 2.04
C ARG A 65 5.79 -4.48 2.46
N LEU A 66 4.84 -3.64 2.05
CA LEU A 66 4.76 -2.26 2.50
C LEU A 66 4.56 -2.17 4.02
N ILE A 67 3.68 -3.01 4.60
CA ILE A 67 3.48 -3.09 6.05
C ILE A 67 4.78 -3.47 6.75
N ARG A 68 5.49 -4.48 6.26
CA ARG A 68 6.79 -4.89 6.83
C ARG A 68 7.80 -3.74 6.78
N ILE A 69 7.91 -3.03 5.65
CA ILE A 69 8.79 -1.87 5.54
C ILE A 69 8.37 -0.78 6.52
N GLY A 70 7.07 -0.52 6.66
CA GLY A 70 6.56 0.45 7.64
C GLY A 70 6.94 0.10 9.07
N HIS A 71 6.90 -1.18 9.43
CA HIS A 71 7.38 -1.65 10.72
C HIS A 71 8.89 -1.46 10.88
N GLU A 72 9.69 -1.81 9.87
CA GLU A 72 11.16 -1.62 9.86
C GLU A 72 11.56 -0.13 9.95
N GLN A 73 10.71 0.77 9.44
CA GLN A 73 10.88 2.22 9.51
C GLN A 73 10.33 2.85 10.79
N GLY A 74 9.78 2.06 11.71
CA GLY A 74 9.22 2.54 12.97
C GLY A 74 7.97 3.40 12.79
N LEU A 75 7.17 3.15 11.76
CA LEU A 75 5.88 3.83 11.59
C LEU A 75 4.89 3.36 12.66
N GLU A 76 4.06 4.27 13.15
CA GLU A 76 3.09 3.96 14.21
C GLU A 76 1.75 3.45 13.64
N THR A 77 1.33 3.98 12.49
CA THR A 77 0.06 3.60 11.86
C THR A 77 0.18 3.70 10.34
N ILE A 78 -0.37 2.70 9.65
CA ILE A 78 -0.60 2.74 8.20
C ILE A 78 -2.10 2.93 7.93
N THR A 79 -2.42 3.87 7.05
CA THR A 79 -3.79 4.19 6.64
C THR A 79 -3.97 4.16 5.12
N ALA A 80 -5.23 4.16 4.68
CA ALA A 80 -5.60 4.46 3.30
C ALA A 80 -7.09 4.81 3.18
N TYR A 81 -7.42 5.65 2.20
CA TYR A 81 -8.80 5.87 1.79
C TYR A 81 -9.16 5.03 0.56
N LEU A 82 -10.27 4.29 0.67
CA LEU A 82 -10.76 3.39 -0.37
C LEU A 82 -12.14 3.84 -0.84
N LEU A 83 -12.40 3.72 -2.14
CA LEU A 83 -13.76 3.85 -2.65
C LEU A 83 -14.65 2.70 -2.12
N PRO A 84 -15.93 2.96 -1.78
CA PRO A 84 -16.82 1.93 -1.24
C PRO A 84 -16.99 0.69 -2.14
N ASN A 85 -16.89 0.89 -3.45
CA ASN A 85 -17.00 -0.16 -4.47
C ASN A 85 -15.68 -0.91 -4.74
N ASN A 86 -14.56 -0.51 -4.12
CA ASN A 86 -13.27 -1.20 -4.26
C ASN A 86 -13.22 -2.46 -3.38
N ASN A 87 -14.07 -3.43 -3.70
CA ASN A 87 -14.20 -4.69 -2.95
C ASN A 87 -12.89 -5.48 -2.89
N GLY A 88 -12.05 -5.37 -3.94
CA GLY A 88 -10.74 -6.00 -3.97
C GLY A 88 -9.83 -5.47 -2.85
N MET A 89 -9.71 -4.14 -2.74
CA MET A 89 -8.85 -3.56 -1.71
C MET A 89 -9.43 -3.67 -0.31
N ARG A 90 -10.75 -3.59 -0.14
CA ARG A 90 -11.40 -3.90 1.15
C ARG A 90 -11.06 -5.30 1.66
N ALA A 91 -11.14 -6.31 0.77
CA ALA A 91 -10.81 -7.69 1.12
C ALA A 91 -9.31 -7.86 1.46
N VAL A 92 -8.43 -7.18 0.71
CA VAL A 92 -6.98 -7.20 0.97
C VAL A 92 -6.65 -6.54 2.32
N SER A 93 -7.22 -5.37 2.61
CA SER A 93 -7.02 -4.65 3.87
C SER A 93 -7.50 -5.48 5.06
N LEU A 94 -8.72 -6.04 5.02
CA LEU A 94 -9.23 -6.90 6.10
C LEU A 94 -8.34 -8.13 6.32
N LYS A 95 -7.88 -8.77 5.24
CA LYS A 95 -7.00 -9.95 5.32
C LYS A 95 -5.65 -9.64 5.99
N LEU A 96 -5.19 -8.40 5.93
CA LEU A 96 -3.94 -7.95 6.51
C LEU A 96 -4.12 -7.23 7.86
N GLY A 97 -5.32 -7.30 8.44
CA GLY A 97 -5.59 -6.83 9.80
C GLY A 97 -6.01 -5.37 9.92
N PHE A 98 -6.30 -4.68 8.81
CA PHE A 98 -6.83 -3.31 8.88
C PHE A 98 -8.26 -3.31 9.42
N SER A 99 -8.56 -2.36 10.30
CA SER A 99 -9.94 -1.95 10.56
C SER A 99 -10.44 -1.07 9.41
N LEU A 100 -11.74 -1.17 9.10
CA LEU A 100 -12.38 -0.39 8.05
C LEU A 100 -13.54 0.41 8.64
N GLU A 101 -13.51 1.73 8.47
CA GLU A 101 -14.55 2.65 8.92
C GLU A 101 -15.09 3.46 7.73
N PHE A 102 -16.36 3.80 7.73
CA PHE A 102 -16.95 4.62 6.67
C PHE A 102 -16.99 6.08 7.12
N GLU A 103 -16.33 6.96 6.36
CA GLU A 103 -16.15 8.36 6.68
C GLU A 103 -16.22 9.18 5.38
N ASP A 104 -17.08 10.20 5.35
CA ASP A 104 -17.23 11.14 4.23
C ASP A 104 -17.36 10.50 2.83
N GLY A 105 -18.08 9.38 2.74
CA GLY A 105 -18.31 8.68 1.47
C GLY A 105 -17.17 7.75 1.04
N LEU A 106 -16.12 7.64 1.84
CA LEU A 106 -14.97 6.76 1.65
C LEU A 106 -14.92 5.70 2.75
N ILE A 107 -14.11 4.68 2.52
CA ILE A 107 -13.73 3.72 3.54
C ILE A 107 -12.31 4.04 3.99
N HIS A 108 -12.18 4.44 5.24
CA HIS A 108 -10.89 4.64 5.89
C HIS A 108 -10.40 3.29 6.44
N ALA A 109 -9.29 2.80 5.89
CA ALA A 109 -8.60 1.62 6.37
C ALA A 109 -7.48 2.04 7.33
N ARG A 110 -7.41 1.45 8.53
CA ARG A 110 -6.38 1.76 9.54
C ARG A 110 -5.73 0.50 10.09
N LEU A 111 -4.40 0.51 10.21
CA LEU A 111 -3.61 -0.54 10.85
C LEU A 111 -2.56 0.10 11.77
N PRO A 112 -2.78 0.06 13.10
CA PRO A 112 -1.74 0.34 14.07
C PRO A 112 -0.61 -0.68 13.94
N LEU A 113 0.64 -0.22 13.95
CA LEU A 113 1.82 -1.08 14.02
C LEU A 113 2.31 -1.05 15.46
N GLU A 114 2.01 -2.10 16.23
CA GLU A 114 2.55 -2.26 17.58
C GLU A 114 4.07 -2.35 17.46
N GLN A 115 4.79 -1.38 18.03
CA GLN A 115 6.22 -1.55 18.26
C GLN A 115 6.35 -2.53 19.43
N GLU A 116 6.99 -3.68 19.19
CA GLU A 116 7.52 -4.49 20.27
C GLU A 116 8.44 -3.59 21.09
N ALA A 117 7.95 -3.15 22.26
CA ALA A 117 8.75 -2.43 23.22
C ALA A 117 9.92 -3.36 23.58
N LEU A 118 11.15 -2.97 23.20
CA LEU A 118 12.34 -3.63 23.72
C LEU A 118 12.27 -3.55 25.25
N ALA A 119 12.07 -4.71 25.86
CA ALA A 119 12.16 -4.95 27.30
C ALA A 119 13.60 -4.84 27.80
#